data_AF-A0A349VMB0-F1
#
_entry.id   AF-A0A349VMB0-F1
#
_cell.length_a   1.000
_cell.length_b   1.000
_cell.length_c   1.000
_cell.angle_alpha   90.00
_cell.angle_beta   90.00
_cell.angle_gamma   90.00
#
_symmetry.space_group_name_H-M   'P 1'
#
loop_
_entity.id
_entity.type
_entity.pdbx_description
1 polymer ?
#
loop_
_entity_poly.entity_id
_entity_poly.type
_entity_poly.pdbx_seq_one_letter_code
_entity_poly.pdbx_strand_id
1 'polypeptide(L)'
;STNSGSPHDAIYIRKFDQQRYAIRCENKKLVIPVAEGTPQLYDLNDDIGEKKNLATQDTNTVDRLTKKLNAWTAELVDPTFTGLMQKKSYKAP
;
A
#
# COMPACT_ATOMS: atom_id res chain seq x y z
N SER A 1 20.85 10.20 22.10
CA SER A 1 20.14 11.31 21.46
C SER A 1 18.84 10.77 20.87
N THR A 2 17.68 11.14 21.41
CA THR A 2 16.39 10.67 20.89
C THR A 2 16.05 11.48 19.65
N ASN A 3 16.23 10.87 18.48
CA ASN A 3 15.90 11.47 17.18
C ASN A 3 14.42 11.84 17.19
N SER A 4 14.11 13.14 17.18
CA SER A 4 12.76 13.68 17.44
C SER A 4 11.86 13.69 16.19
N GLY A 5 12.29 13.06 15.10
CA GLY A 5 11.55 12.95 13.83
C GLY A 5 10.75 11.66 13.72
N SER A 6 9.92 11.54 12.67
CA SER A 6 9.25 10.28 12.34
C SER A 6 10.30 9.17 12.20
N PRO A 7 10.16 8.01 12.87
CA PRO A 7 11.15 6.93 12.79
C PRO A 7 11.20 6.28 11.39
N HIS A 8 10.22 6.57 10.53
CA HIS A 8 10.13 6.06 9.17
C HIS A 8 9.71 7.17 8.21
N ASP A 9 10.36 7.23 7.05
CA ASP A 9 9.98 8.12 5.94
C ASP A 9 8.69 7.64 5.26
N ALA A 10 8.54 6.33 5.11
CA ALA A 10 7.34 5.69 4.60
C ALA A 10 7.19 4.25 5.13
N ILE A 11 5.94 3.79 5.24
CA ILE A 11 5.56 2.42 5.58
C ILE A 11 4.79 1.84 4.40
N TYR A 12 5.15 0.63 3.97
CA TYR A 12 4.56 -0.05 2.82
C TYR A 12 3.90 -1.36 3.24
N ILE A 13 2.74 -1.67 2.67
CA ILE A 13 2.04 -2.95 2.86
C ILE A 13 1.70 -3.50 1.48
N ARG A 14 2.03 -4.77 1.25
CA ARG A 14 1.66 -5.53 0.05
C ARG A 14 0.95 -6.82 0.48
N LYS A 15 -0.30 -6.99 0.07
CA LYS A 15 -1.00 -8.28 0.10
C LYS A 15 -0.99 -8.83 -1.33
N PHE A 16 0.06 -9.60 -1.64
CA PHE A 16 0.34 -10.13 -2.98
C PHE A 16 -0.88 -10.84 -3.59
N ASP A 17 -1.44 -11.83 -2.90
CA ASP A 17 -2.55 -12.66 -3.41
C ASP A 17 -3.82 -11.87 -3.77
N GLN A 18 -4.08 -10.78 -3.04
CA GLN A 18 -5.25 -9.94 -3.25
C GLN A 18 -4.94 -8.72 -4.12
N GLN A 19 -3.68 -8.57 -4.56
CA GLN A 19 -3.19 -7.40 -5.27
C GLN A 19 -3.58 -6.09 -4.57
N ARG A 20 -3.48 -6.08 -3.24
CA ARG A 20 -3.77 -4.90 -2.41
C ARG A 20 -2.47 -4.28 -1.94
N TYR A 21 -2.42 -2.96 -1.99
CA TYR A 21 -1.22 -2.22 -1.63
C TYR A 21 -1.58 -1.02 -0.76
N ALA A 22 -0.68 -0.62 0.11
CA ALA A 22 -0.78 0.65 0.82
C ALA A 22 0.61 1.25 1.04
N ILE A 23 0.67 2.58 1.04
CA ILE A 23 1.83 3.35 1.47
C ILE A 23 1.34 4.45 2.42
N ARG A 24 2.01 4.61 3.56
CA ARG A 24 1.87 5.76 4.44
C ARG A 24 3.16 6.57 4.39
N CYS A 25 3.05 7.87 4.14
CA CYS A 25 4.15 8.81 4.22
C CYS A 25 3.65 10.03 5.00
N GLU A 26 4.26 10.28 6.16
CA GLU A 26 3.75 11.22 7.17
C GLU A 26 2.29 10.88 7.55
N ASN A 27 1.37 11.83 7.36
CA ASN A 27 -0.06 11.67 7.63
C ASN A 27 -0.84 11.16 6.42
N LYS A 28 -0.26 11.18 5.22
CA LYS A 28 -0.96 10.76 4.00
C LYS A 28 -0.83 9.24 3.83
N LYS A 29 -1.97 8.58 3.66
CA LYS A 29 -2.04 7.14 3.37
C LYS A 29 -2.75 6.93 2.05
N LEU A 30 -2.07 6.25 1.14
CA LEU A 30 -2.64 5.78 -0.12
C LEU A 30 -2.97 4.29 0.02
N VAL A 31 -4.15 3.90 -0.44
CA VAL A 31 -4.61 2.51 -0.52
C VAL A 31 -5.00 2.19 -1.97
N ILE A 32 -4.46 1.09 -2.49
CA ILE A 32 -4.84 0.49 -3.76
C ILE A 32 -5.63 -0.79 -3.44
N PRO A 33 -6.97 -0.77 -3.54
CA PRO A 33 -7.82 -1.86 -3.05
C PRO A 33 -7.78 -3.12 -3.93
N VAL A 34 -7.29 -3.01 -5.16
CA VAL A 34 -7.02 -4.10 -6.11
C VAL A 34 -6.06 -3.55 -7.16
N ALA A 35 -5.27 -4.40 -7.83
CA ALA A 35 -4.48 -3.99 -8.98
C ALA A 35 -5.36 -3.23 -10.00
N GLU A 36 -4.83 -2.12 -10.52
CA GLU A 36 -5.52 -1.21 -11.45
C GLU A 36 -6.83 -0.58 -10.90
N GLY A 37 -7.14 -0.81 -9.62
CA GLY A 37 -8.28 -0.19 -8.96
C GLY A 37 -8.05 1.29 -8.65
N THR A 38 -9.16 2.02 -8.48
CA THR A 38 -9.13 3.45 -8.14
C THR A 38 -8.39 3.67 -6.81
N PRO A 39 -7.30 4.48 -6.80
CA PRO A 39 -6.59 4.81 -5.58
C PRO A 39 -7.49 5.54 -4.58
N GLN A 40 -7.26 5.28 -3.30
CA GLN A 40 -7.91 5.97 -2.19
C GLN A 40 -6.85 6.69 -1.38
N LEU A 41 -7.08 7.97 -1.05
CA LEU A 41 -6.14 8.80 -0.30
C LEU A 41 -6.81 9.30 0.98
N TYR A 42 -6.11 9.15 2.10
CA TYR A 42 -6.58 9.56 3.43
C TYR A 42 -5.55 10.43 4.14
N ASP A 43 -6.03 11.34 4.98
CA ASP A 43 -5.20 12.09 5.92
C ASP A 43 -5.41 11.56 7.34
N LEU A 44 -4.46 10.78 7.83
CA LEU A 44 -4.55 10.11 9.12
C LEU A 44 -4.38 11.06 10.31
N ASN A 45 -4.03 12.33 10.09
CA ASN A 45 -3.99 13.32 11.17
C ASN A 45 -5.40 13.56 11.73
N ASP A 46 -6.38 13.69 10.82
CA ASP A 46 -7.75 14.07 11.15
C ASP A 46 -8.76 12.95 10.83
N ASP A 47 -8.36 11.92 10.06
CA ASP A 47 -9.20 10.81 9.61
C ASP A 47 -8.49 9.46 9.81
N ILE A 48 -8.22 9.11 11.06
CA ILE A 48 -7.64 7.81 11.43
C ILE A 48 -8.49 6.61 10.98
N GLY A 49 -9.80 6.82 10.79
CA GLY A 49 -10.76 5.80 10.38
C GLY A 49 -10.91 5.63 8.87
N GLU A 50 -10.15 6.38 8.06
CA GLU A 50 -10.15 6.29 6.58
C GLU A 50 -11.55 6.46 5.97
N LYS A 51 -12.33 7.40 6.48
CA LYS A 51 -13.72 7.64 6.06
C LYS A 51 -13.84 8.63 4.91
N LYS A 52 -12.89 9.56 4.77
CA LYS A 52 -12.90 10.64 3.78
C LYS A 52 -11.84 10.40 2.72
N ASN A 53 -12.26 9.85 1.58
CA ASN A 53 -11.37 9.69 0.42
C ASN A 53 -11.09 11.05 -0.25
N LEU A 54 -9.82 11.44 -0.29
CA LEU A 54 -9.31 12.69 -0.87
C LEU A 54 -8.70 12.52 -2.26
N ALA A 55 -8.75 11.32 -2.85
CA ALA A 55 -7.99 11.00 -4.07
C ALA A 55 -8.31 11.92 -5.27
N THR A 56 -9.56 12.37 -5.39
CA THR A 56 -9.98 13.30 -6.45
C THR A 56 -9.66 14.77 -6.14
N GLN A 57 -9.41 15.09 -4.87
CA GLN A 57 -9.13 16.44 -4.38
C GLN A 57 -7.62 16.73 -4.36
N ASP A 58 -6.80 15.70 -4.14
CA ASP A 58 -5.35 15.80 -4.04
C ASP A 58 -4.65 14.76 -4.94
N THR A 59 -4.79 14.97 -6.25
CA THR A 59 -4.21 14.11 -7.29
C THR A 59 -2.68 14.14 -7.26
N ASN A 60 -2.07 15.27 -6.87
CA ASN A 60 -0.62 15.40 -6.75
C ASN A 60 -0.05 14.45 -5.69
N THR A 61 -0.70 14.35 -4.52
CA THR A 61 -0.29 13.38 -3.50
C THR A 61 -0.53 11.95 -3.96
N VAL A 62 -1.64 11.67 -4.64
CA VAL A 62 -1.90 10.35 -5.24
C VAL A 62 -0.75 9.95 -6.16
N ASP A 63 -0.36 10.80 -7.10
CA ASP A 63 0.70 10.53 -8.06
C ASP A 63 2.05 10.31 -7.38
N ARG A 64 2.41 11.18 -6.41
CA ARG A 64 3.67 11.07 -5.66
C ARG A 64 3.76 9.76 -4.89
N LEU A 65 2.70 9.39 -4.17
CA LEU A 65 2.68 8.17 -3.36
C LEU A 65 2.61 6.92 -4.24
N THR A 66 1.89 6.97 -5.35
CA THR A 66 1.85 5.88 -6.34
C THR A 66 3.23 5.61 -6.93
N LYS A 67 3.98 6.66 -7.31
CA LYS A 67 5.36 6.51 -7.80
C LYS A 67 6.27 5.86 -6.77
N LYS A 68 6.20 6.30 -5.50
CA LYS A 68 6.97 5.69 -4.39
C LYS A 68 6.61 4.22 -4.17
N LEU A 69 5.31 3.90 -4.21
CA LEU A 69 4.82 2.54 -4.04
C LEU A 69 5.26 1.63 -5.18
N ASN A 70 5.20 2.11 -6.43
CA ASN A 70 5.66 1.37 -7.60
C ASN A 70 7.16 1.11 -7.58
N ALA A 71 7.96 2.12 -7.20
CA ALA A 71 9.40 1.97 -7.04
C ALA A 71 9.74 0.88 -6.00
N TRP A 72 9.13 0.96 -4.81
CA TRP A 72 9.33 -0.06 -3.77
C TRP A 72 8.86 -1.45 -4.22
N THR A 73 7.72 -1.55 -4.92
CA THR A 73 7.18 -2.85 -5.37
C THR A 73 8.11 -3.51 -6.39
N ALA A 74 8.80 -2.74 -7.23
CA ALA A 74 9.76 -3.24 -8.22
C ALA A 74 11.03 -3.85 -7.60
N GLU A 75 11.32 -3.56 -6.34
CA GLU A 75 12.45 -4.13 -5.59
C GLU A 75 12.12 -5.49 -4.96
N LEU A 76 10.84 -5.87 -4.93
CA LEU A 76 10.39 -7.08 -4.23
C LEU A 76 10.44 -8.31 -5.13
N VAL A 77 11.03 -9.38 -4.60
CA VAL A 77 10.93 -10.71 -5.21
C VAL A 77 9.50 -11.24 -5.17
N ASP A 78 9.22 -12.20 -6.04
CA ASP A 78 7.97 -12.95 -5.99
C ASP A 78 7.88 -13.81 -4.72
N PRO A 79 6.66 -14.08 -4.20
CA PRO A 79 6.47 -14.92 -3.03
C PRO A 79 7.03 -16.33 -3.27
N THR A 80 7.86 -16.79 -2.34
CA THR A 80 8.41 -18.15 -2.38
C THR A 80 7.33 -19.23 -2.19
N PHE A 81 6.26 -18.88 -1.46
CA PHE A 81 5.15 -19.78 -1.20
C PHE A 81 3.93 -19.39 -2.03
N THR A 82 3.29 -20.42 -2.58
CA THR A 82 2.02 -20.31 -3.29
C THR A 82 0.94 -19.79 -2.33
N GLY A 83 0.30 -18.70 -2.72
CA GLY A 83 -0.72 -18.03 -1.93
C GLY A 83 -1.99 -18.84 -1.70
N LEU A 84 -2.80 -18.48 -0.70
CA LEU A 84 -4.04 -19.18 -0.35
C LEU A 84 -5.08 -19.16 -1.47
N MET A 85 -5.02 -18.14 -2.34
CA MET A 85 -5.92 -17.99 -3.50
C MET A 85 -5.45 -18.80 -4.72
N GLN A 86 -4.18 -19.22 -4.74
CA GLN A 86 -3.63 -20.08 -5.76
C GLN A 86 -3.91 -21.52 -5.34
N LYS A 87 -5.14 -22.00 -5.56
CA LYS A 87 -5.50 -23.42 -5.36
C LYS A 87 -4.48 -24.30 -6.08
N LYS A 88 -3.52 -24.86 -5.33
CA LYS A 88 -2.76 -26.01 -5.80
C LYS A 88 -3.76 -27.16 -5.90
N SER A 89 -3.89 -27.70 -7.10
CA SER A 89 -4.23 -29.10 -7.34
C SER A 89 -3.22 -29.96 -6.58
N TYR A 90 -3.43 -30.10 -5.27
CA TYR A 90 -2.68 -31.00 -4.43
C TYR A 90 -3.15 -32.41 -4.81
N LYS A 91 -2.40 -33.09 -5.68
CA LYS A 91 -2.51 -34.54 -5.79
C LYS A 91 -1.73 -35.11 -4.61
N ALA A 92 -2.45 -35.68 -3.64
CA ALA A 92 -1.85 -36.51 -2.61
C ALA A 92 -1.09 -37.69 -3.27
N PRO A 93 0.00 -38.17 -2.64
CA PRO A 93 0.72 -39.36 -3.09
C PRO A 93 -0.16 -40.62 -3.09
#